data_AF-A0AAW9AKB5-F1
#
_entry.id   AF-A0AAW9AKB5-F1
#
_cell.length_a   1.000
_cell.length_b   1.000
_cell.length_c   1.000
_cell.angle_alpha   90.00
_cell.angle_beta   90.00
_cell.angle_gamma   90.00
#
_symmetry.space_group_name_H-M   'P 1'
#
loop_
_entity.id
_entity.type
_entity.pdbx_description
1 polymer ?
#
loop_
_entity_poly.entity_id
_entity_poly.type
_entity_poly.pdbx_seq_one_letter_code
_entity_poly.pdbx_strand_id
1 'polypeptide(L)'
;MRYGWILSALFIASNVSAIPNLKPLECELTETPQDHFLFYREQMVYHSEQFVIFQNFKGRVSTQVDVKTGELIRTTYIGEPFKPKYQILFGTCPKVSQTLQIWMLSEVPYDN
;
A
#
# COMPACT_ATOMS: atom_id res chain seq x y z
N MET A 1 39.00 5.03 51.45
CA MET A 1 38.95 4.08 50.31
C MET A 1 37.48 4.00 49.88
N ARG A 2 36.93 4.89 49.04
CA ARG A 2 37.06 5.05 47.58
C ARG A 2 36.85 3.74 46.83
N TYR A 3 35.62 3.46 46.39
CA TYR A 3 35.30 2.82 45.10
C TYR A 3 33.85 3.14 44.71
N GLY A 4 33.73 4.00 43.69
CA GLY A 4 32.46 4.31 43.04
C GLY A 4 32.04 3.16 42.15
N TRP A 5 30.74 2.89 42.12
CA TRP A 5 30.15 1.95 41.18
C TRP A 5 29.52 2.78 40.06
N ILE A 6 30.20 2.76 38.91
CA ILE A 6 29.78 3.43 37.68
C ILE A 6 28.55 2.69 37.15
N LEU A 7 27.40 3.37 37.11
CA LEU A 7 26.24 2.96 36.32
C LEU A 7 26.67 2.87 34.84
N SER A 8 26.78 1.65 34.32
CA SER A 8 26.88 1.43 32.88
C SER A 8 25.51 0.96 32.37
N ALA A 9 24.62 1.91 32.09
CA ALA A 9 23.42 1.65 31.31
C ALA A 9 23.86 1.50 29.84
N LEU A 10 23.88 0.26 29.37
CA LEU A 10 24.12 -0.07 27.97
C LEU A 10 22.91 0.39 27.15
N PHE A 11 22.95 1.59 26.60
CA PHE A 11 22.00 2.03 25.58
C PHE A 11 22.29 1.27 24.29
N ILE A 12 21.62 0.13 24.10
CA ILE A 12 21.53 -0.49 22.78
C ILE A 12 20.59 0.40 21.97
N ALA A 13 21.15 1.36 21.23
CA ALA A 13 20.41 2.08 20.21
C ALA A 13 20.11 1.07 19.08
N SER A 14 18.93 0.44 19.15
CA SER A 14 18.37 -0.25 18.00
C SER A 14 18.08 0.80 16.94
N ASN A 15 18.99 0.95 15.97
CA ASN A 15 18.70 1.61 14.70
C ASN A 15 17.69 0.74 13.95
N VAL A 16 16.43 0.75 14.40
CA VAL A 16 15.32 0.37 13.53
C VAL A 16 15.26 1.47 12.51
N SER A 17 15.79 1.22 11.32
CA SER A 17 15.49 2.01 10.13
C SER A 17 13.97 2.05 10.03
N ALA A 18 13.37 3.15 10.48
CA ALA A 18 11.94 3.34 10.40
C ALA A 18 11.62 3.39 8.91
N ILE A 19 11.07 2.30 8.38
CA ILE A 19 10.49 2.30 7.04
C ILE A 19 9.46 3.45 7.07
N PRO A 20 9.59 4.46 6.19
CA PRO A 20 8.65 5.56 6.19
C PRO A 20 7.24 4.98 6.09
N ASN A 21 6.37 5.32 7.05
CA ASN A 21 4.98 4.89 7.01
C ASN A 21 4.27 5.68 5.90
N LEU A 22 4.36 5.17 4.68
CA LEU A 22 3.75 5.79 3.51
C LEU A 22 2.24 5.66 3.60
N LYS A 23 1.52 6.77 3.41
CA LYS A 23 0.06 6.75 3.39
C LYS A 23 -0.43 5.79 2.28
N PRO A 24 -1.40 4.90 2.55
CA PRO A 24 -2.00 4.06 1.53
C PRO A 24 -2.78 4.89 0.50
N LEU A 25 -2.96 4.34 -0.69
CA LEU A 25 -3.93 4.83 -1.66
C LEU A 25 -5.30 4.38 -1.21
N GLU A 26 -6.13 5.35 -0.84
CA GLU A 26 -7.49 5.14 -0.40
C GLU A 26 -8.43 5.31 -1.58
N CYS A 27 -9.38 4.39 -1.70
CA CYS A 27 -10.38 4.39 -2.77
C CYS A 27 -11.76 4.04 -2.22
N GLU A 28 -12.80 4.48 -2.91
CA GLU A 28 -14.20 4.32 -2.53
C GLU A 28 -14.95 3.56 -3.63
N LEU A 29 -15.90 2.70 -3.24
CA LEU A 29 -16.78 2.03 -4.19
C LEU A 29 -17.90 2.97 -4.68
N THR A 30 -18.25 2.85 -5.96
CA THR A 30 -19.36 3.61 -6.55
C THR A 30 -20.71 3.23 -5.93
N GLU A 31 -20.94 1.94 -5.70
CA GLU A 31 -22.22 1.43 -5.16
C GLU A 31 -22.33 1.59 -3.64
N THR A 32 -21.20 1.59 -2.94
CA THR A 32 -21.13 1.72 -1.47
C THR A 32 -20.01 2.67 -1.06
N PRO A 33 -20.20 4.00 -1.17
CA PRO A 33 -19.13 4.99 -0.92
C PRO A 33 -18.56 4.97 0.50
N GLN A 34 -19.30 4.42 1.47
CA GLN A 34 -18.81 4.18 2.83
C GLN A 34 -17.77 3.04 2.94
N ASP A 35 -17.66 2.19 1.91
CA ASP A 35 -16.70 1.09 1.88
C ASP A 35 -15.41 1.56 1.20
N HIS A 36 -14.36 1.67 2.01
CA HIS A 36 -13.05 2.09 1.55
C HIS A 36 -12.12 0.89 1.30
N PHE A 37 -11.40 0.93 0.18
CA PHE A 37 -10.26 0.05 -0.08
C PHE A 37 -8.95 0.82 0.10
N LEU A 38 -8.05 0.22 0.87
CA LEU A 38 -6.70 0.72 1.06
C LEU A 38 -5.73 -0.16 0.28
N PHE A 39 -4.98 0.47 -0.64
CA PHE A 39 -3.89 -0.14 -1.36
C PHE A 39 -2.56 0.35 -0.83
N TYR A 40 -1.68 -0.59 -0.53
CA TYR A 40 -0.32 -0.31 -0.08
C TYR A 40 0.67 -0.51 -1.21
N ARG A 41 1.83 0.12 -1.10
CA ARG A 41 2.86 0.07 -2.14
C ARG A 41 3.28 -1.36 -2.47
N GLU A 42 3.38 -2.23 -1.48
CA GLU A 42 3.80 -3.63 -1.62
C GLU A 42 2.78 -4.47 -2.42
N GLN A 43 1.55 -3.99 -2.56
CA GLN A 43 0.50 -4.64 -3.35
C GLN A 43 0.56 -4.22 -4.82
N MET A 44 1.32 -3.17 -5.16
CA MET A 44 1.47 -2.68 -6.53
C MET A 44 2.35 -3.65 -7.33
N VAL A 45 1.78 -4.27 -8.37
CA VAL A 45 2.49 -5.24 -9.22
C VAL A 45 2.82 -4.70 -10.61
N TYR A 46 2.20 -3.58 -10.99
CA TYR A 46 2.46 -2.88 -12.25
C TYR A 46 2.11 -1.39 -12.12
N HIS A 47 2.89 -0.54 -12.77
CA HIS A 47 2.67 0.90 -12.81
C HIS A 47 3.06 1.47 -14.18
N SER A 48 2.25 2.42 -14.67
CA SER A 48 2.48 3.18 -15.91
C SER A 48 1.83 4.56 -15.79
N GLU A 49 2.03 5.41 -16.81
CA GLU A 49 1.39 6.73 -16.87
C GLU A 49 -0.14 6.67 -17.08
N GLN A 50 -0.68 5.52 -17.47
CA GLN A 50 -2.12 5.36 -17.74
C GLN A 50 -2.83 4.68 -16.58
N PHE A 51 -2.25 3.62 -16.03
CA PHE A 51 -2.86 2.86 -14.94
C PHE A 51 -1.83 2.18 -14.05
N VAL A 52 -2.28 1.84 -12.84
CA VAL A 52 -1.58 1.02 -11.85
C VAL A 52 -2.40 -0.23 -11.55
N ILE A 53 -1.73 -1.36 -11.28
CA ILE A 53 -2.37 -2.62 -10.88
C ILE A 53 -1.92 -3.01 -9.48
N PHE A 54 -2.89 -3.31 -8.63
CA PHE A 54 -2.70 -3.85 -7.29
C PHE A 54 -3.19 -5.30 -7.22
N GLN A 55 -2.47 -6.16 -6.50
CA GLN A 55 -2.89 -7.52 -6.21
C GLN A 55 -2.90 -7.85 -4.71
N ASN A 56 -4.00 -8.44 -4.25
CA ASN A 56 -4.17 -8.93 -2.88
C ASN A 56 -4.49 -10.44 -2.88
N PHE A 57 -4.41 -11.05 -1.70
CA PHE A 57 -4.81 -12.45 -1.47
C PHE A 57 -4.17 -13.45 -2.46
N LYS A 58 -2.84 -13.35 -2.66
CA LYS A 58 -2.08 -14.19 -3.61
C LYS A 58 -2.60 -14.10 -5.05
N GLY A 59 -2.98 -12.90 -5.48
CA GLY A 59 -3.46 -12.63 -6.84
C GLY A 59 -4.93 -12.99 -7.09
N ARG A 60 -5.66 -13.48 -6.09
CA ARG A 60 -7.12 -13.72 -6.20
C ARG A 60 -7.92 -12.45 -6.41
N VAL A 61 -7.32 -11.31 -6.04
CA VAL A 61 -7.93 -10.01 -6.30
C VAL A 61 -6.96 -9.12 -7.02
N SER A 62 -7.43 -8.54 -8.13
CA SER A 62 -6.71 -7.56 -8.93
C SER A 62 -7.52 -6.29 -8.98
N THR A 63 -6.89 -5.15 -8.71
CA THR A 63 -7.49 -3.82 -8.90
C THR A 63 -6.66 -3.06 -9.90
N GLN A 64 -7.28 -2.59 -10.97
CA GLN A 64 -6.70 -1.60 -11.88
C GLN A 64 -7.24 -0.23 -11.49
N VAL A 65 -6.36 0.78 -11.44
CA VAL A 65 -6.74 2.17 -11.20
C VAL A 65 -6.17 3.02 -12.33
N ASP A 66 -7.02 3.79 -13.02
CA ASP A 66 -6.58 4.79 -13.98
C ASP A 66 -5.89 5.94 -13.25
N VAL A 67 -4.68 6.29 -13.67
CA VAL A 67 -3.86 7.30 -12.99
C VAL A 67 -4.40 8.72 -13.24
N LYS A 68 -5.06 8.96 -14.38
CA LYS A 68 -5.57 10.27 -14.78
C LYS A 68 -6.95 10.54 -14.21
N THR A 69 -7.86 9.56 -14.29
CA THR A 69 -9.25 9.72 -13.84
C THR A 69 -9.44 9.29 -12.39
N GLY A 70 -8.58 8.41 -11.88
CA GLY A 70 -8.75 7.79 -10.57
C GLY A 70 -9.83 6.69 -10.57
N GLU A 71 -10.45 6.37 -11.70
CA GLU A 71 -11.43 5.29 -11.77
C GLU A 71 -10.77 3.95 -11.48
N LEU A 72 -11.43 3.14 -10.65
CA LEU A 72 -10.95 1.81 -10.29
C LEU A 72 -11.89 0.72 -10.78
N ILE A 73 -11.29 -0.38 -11.20
CA ILE A 73 -11.97 -1.64 -11.49
C ILE A 73 -11.31 -2.71 -10.64
N ARG A 74 -12.09 -3.30 -9.75
CA ARG A 74 -11.65 -4.35 -8.83
C ARG A 74 -12.29 -5.68 -9.22
N THR A 75 -11.48 -6.66 -9.55
CA THR A 75 -11.91 -8.02 -9.90
C THR A 75 -11.46 -9.01 -8.84
N THR A 76 -12.43 -9.65 -8.18
CA THR A 76 -12.20 -10.71 -7.19
C THR A 76 -12.62 -12.05 -7.77
N TYR A 77 -11.70 -13.01 -7.77
CA TYR A 77 -12.02 -14.41 -8.02
C TYR A 77 -12.44 -15.10 -6.72
N ILE A 78 -13.73 -15.45 -6.65
CA ILE A 78 -14.31 -16.19 -5.54
C ILE A 78 -14.37 -17.65 -5.97
N GLY A 79 -13.59 -18.51 -5.31
CA GLY A 79 -13.55 -19.95 -5.55
C GLY A 79 -13.92 -20.73 -4.28
N GLU A 80 -13.26 -21.87 -4.06
CA GLU A 80 -13.49 -22.74 -2.90
C GLU A 80 -13.60 -21.98 -1.56
N PRO A 81 -14.60 -22.31 -0.71
CA PRO A 81 -15.58 -23.41 -0.82
C PRO A 81 -16.81 -23.08 -1.69
N PHE A 82 -16.82 -21.94 -2.38
CA PHE A 82 -17.95 -21.49 -3.18
C PHE A 82 -17.80 -21.90 -4.65
N LYS A 83 -18.92 -21.88 -5.39
CA LYS A 83 -18.88 -22.01 -6.85
C LYS A 83 -18.04 -20.89 -7.46
N PRO A 84 -17.03 -21.21 -8.31
CA PRO A 84 -16.19 -20.22 -8.96
C PRO A 84 -17.00 -19.12 -9.65
N LYS A 85 -16.72 -17.86 -9.28
CA LYS A 85 -17.31 -16.68 -9.90
C LYS A 85 -16.38 -15.48 -9.80
N TYR A 86 -16.53 -14.57 -10.75
CA TYR A 86 -15.90 -13.26 -10.69
C TYR A 86 -16.89 -12.24 -10.13
N GLN A 87 -16.41 -11.45 -9.18
CA GLN A 87 -17.06 -10.22 -8.76
C GLN A 87 -16.25 -9.05 -9.32
N ILE A 88 -16.93 -8.15 -10.02
CA ILE A 88 -16.33 -6.91 -10.54
C ILE A 88 -16.99 -5.75 -9.79
N LEU A 89 -16.17 -4.88 -9.22
CA LEU A 89 -16.61 -3.68 -8.50
C LEU A 89 -15.96 -2.46 -9.13
N PHE A 90 -16.69 -1.35 -9.14
CA PHE A 90 -16.24 -0.06 -9.66
C PHE A 90 -16.15 0.96 -8.53
N GLY A 91 -15.29 1.96 -8.72
CA GLY A 91 -15.07 2.98 -7.71
C GLY A 91 -14.12 4.07 -8.18
N THR A 92 -13.68 4.91 -7.25
CA THR A 92 -12.71 5.97 -7.52
C THR A 92 -11.68 6.09 -6.42
N CYS A 93 -10.47 6.50 -6.80
CA CYS A 93 -9.34 6.74 -5.91
C CYS A 93 -8.93 8.21 -6.03
N PRO A 94 -9.11 9.05 -5.00
CA PRO A 94 -8.58 10.40 -5.02
C PRO A 94 -7.04 10.39 -4.99
N LYS A 95 -6.43 11.40 -5.64
CA LYS A 95 -4.98 11.70 -5.52
C LYS A 95 -4.05 10.53 -5.88
N VAL A 96 -4.41 9.75 -6.90
CA VAL A 96 -3.59 8.60 -7.38
C VAL A 96 -2.16 9.02 -7.68
N SER A 97 -1.97 9.97 -8.61
CA SER A 97 -0.62 10.41 -9.04
C SER A 97 0.22 10.92 -7.89
N GLN A 98 -0.36 11.71 -6.97
CA GLN A 98 0.36 12.23 -5.82
C GLN A 98 0.84 11.10 -4.90
N THR A 99 -0.04 10.13 -4.62
CA THR A 99 0.28 9.00 -3.75
C THR A 99 1.37 8.12 -4.37
N LEU A 100 1.25 7.80 -5.65
CA LEU A 100 2.24 7.01 -6.39
C LEU A 100 3.60 7.72 -6.45
N GLN A 101 3.63 9.03 -6.67
CA GLN A 101 4.87 9.81 -6.67
C GLN A 101 5.58 9.76 -5.31
N ILE A 102 4.85 9.91 -4.20
CA ILE A 102 5.40 9.80 -2.86
C ILE A 102 6.01 8.42 -2.63
N TRP A 103 5.32 7.37 -3.09
CA TRP A 103 5.81 6.00 -3.00
C TRP A 103 7.08 5.74 -3.82
N MET A 104 7.20 6.34 -5.01
CA MET A 104 8.39 6.21 -5.85
C MET A 104 9.57 7.01 -5.31
N LEU A 105 9.34 8.19 -4.74
CA LEU A 105 10.40 9.01 -4.14
C LEU A 105 11.03 8.32 -2.93
N SER A 106 10.28 7.51 -2.20
CA SER A 106 10.81 6.73 -1.08
C SER A 106 11.56 5.46 -1.51
N GLU A 107 11.76 5.19 -2.81
CA GLU A 107 12.66 4.15 -3.34
C GLU A 107 14.11 4.59 -3.42
N VAL A 108 14.36 5.89 -3.51
CA VAL A 108 15.71 6.41 -3.67
C VAL A 108 16.37 6.38 -2.29
N PRO A 109 17.44 5.60 -2.06
CA PRO A 109 18.25 5.76 -0.86
C PRO A 109 18.74 7.21 -0.85
N TYR A 110 18.60 7.92 0.26
CA TYR A 110 19.30 9.19 0.40
C TYR A 110 20.80 8.92 0.16
N ASP A 111 21.38 9.56 -0.85
CA ASP A 111 22.82 9.51 -1.07
C ASP A 111 23.50 9.94 0.24
N ASN A 112 24.34 9.05 0.80
CA ASN A 112 25.10 9.29 2.03
C ASN A 112 26.09 10.45 1.88
#